data_AF-G4YMF3-F1
#
_entry.id   AF-G4YMF3-F1
#
_cell.length_a   1.000
_cell.length_b   1.000
_cell.length_c   1.000
_cell.angle_alpha   90.00
_cell.angle_beta   90.00
_cell.angle_gamma   90.00
#
_symmetry.space_group_name_H-M   'P 1'
#
loop_
_entity.id
_entity.type
_entity.pdbx_description
1 polymer ?
#
loop_
_entity_poly.entity_id
_entity_poly.type
_entity_poly.pdbx_seq_one_letter_code
_entity_poly.pdbx_strand_id
1 'polypeptide(L)'
;MSIASLAPANSKKARTTAINSFTTYMAAESMTLEATHRLIDGDKTGKVLRIILDKYAYSLATSADKVRATNTCLAYYGNVKNWLVDKYPLQGALVKSQLQKIYQGWVSIVVTERRSATRRKHPRALNKT
;
A
#
# COMPACT_ATOMS: atom_id res chain seq x y z
N MET A 1 30.47 12.87 -1.95
CA MET A 1 29.15 13.29 -1.44
C MET A 1 28.22 12.08 -1.47
N SER A 2 27.68 11.66 -0.32
CA SER A 2 26.84 10.45 -0.24
C SER A 2 25.38 10.75 -0.61
N ILE A 3 24.84 10.01 -1.58
CA ILE A 3 23.41 10.03 -1.99
C ILE A 3 22.45 9.74 -0.81
N ALA A 4 22.97 9.26 0.33
CA ALA A 4 22.20 9.00 1.55
C ALA A 4 21.63 10.28 2.22
N SER A 5 22.20 11.46 1.98
CA SER A 5 21.70 12.72 2.58
C SER A 5 20.56 13.38 1.79
N LEU A 6 20.20 12.85 0.62
CA LEU A 6 19.11 13.36 -0.23
C LEU A 6 17.75 12.74 0.07
N ALA A 7 17.66 11.79 1.01
CA ALA A 7 16.36 11.35 1.51
C ALA A 7 15.80 12.46 2.42
N PRO A 8 14.71 13.16 2.05
CA PRO A 8 14.18 14.21 2.90
C PRO A 8 13.81 13.59 4.26
N ALA A 9 14.06 14.29 5.37
CA ALA A 9 13.71 13.86 6.73
C ALA A 9 12.23 13.43 6.87
N ASN A 10 11.38 13.95 5.99
CA ASN A 10 10.02 13.51 5.71
C ASN A 10 9.88 11.98 5.52
N SER A 11 10.84 11.32 4.85
CA SER A 11 10.77 9.90 4.48
C SER A 11 10.73 8.95 5.69
N LYS A 12 11.47 9.23 6.76
CA LYS A 12 11.47 8.38 7.97
C LYS A 12 10.12 8.50 8.69
N LYS A 13 9.60 9.72 8.83
CA LYS A 13 8.29 9.98 9.43
C LYS A 13 7.17 9.36 8.60
N ALA A 14 7.20 9.52 7.27
CA ALA A 14 6.25 8.90 6.35
C ALA A 14 6.27 7.37 6.43
N ARG A 15 7.46 6.76 6.51
CA ARG A 15 7.60 5.32 6.72
C ARG A 15 7.01 4.87 8.05
N THR A 16 7.32 5.55 9.16
CA THR A 16 6.74 5.24 10.46
C THR A 16 5.22 5.37 10.45
N THR A 17 4.67 6.43 9.86
CA THR A 17 3.20 6.57 9.76
C THR A 17 2.57 5.46 8.93
N ALA A 18 3.20 5.06 7.83
CA ALA A 18 2.72 3.95 7.01
C ALA A 18 2.78 2.60 7.75
N ILE A 19 3.85 2.35 8.51
CA ILE A 19 3.97 1.16 9.37
C ILE A 19 2.91 1.19 10.47
N ASN A 20 2.67 2.32 11.12
CA ASN A 20 1.61 2.43 12.14
C ASN A 20 0.23 2.12 11.55
N SER A 21 -0.08 2.66 10.37
CA SER A 21 -1.32 2.36 9.65
C SER A 21 -1.44 0.87 9.31
N PHE A 22 -0.34 0.22 8.93
CA PHE A 22 -0.31 -1.21 8.70
C PHE A 22 -0.52 -2.01 10.00
N THR A 23 0.12 -1.63 11.10
CA THR A 23 -0.10 -2.26 12.41
C THR A 23 -1.54 -2.11 12.89
N THR A 24 -2.16 -0.95 12.70
CA THR A 24 -3.59 -0.75 12.99
C THR A 24 -4.47 -1.65 12.13
N TYR A 25 -4.15 -1.80 10.84
CA TYR A 25 -4.84 -2.74 9.96
C TYR A 25 -4.70 -4.20 10.46
N MET A 26 -3.49 -4.63 10.81
CA MET A 26 -3.27 -5.98 11.35
C MET A 26 -4.07 -6.21 12.64
N ALA A 27 -4.12 -5.22 13.53
CA ALA A 27 -4.90 -5.29 14.76
C ALA A 27 -6.41 -5.42 14.48
N ALA A 28 -6.93 -4.74 13.45
CA ALA A 28 -8.32 -4.89 13.01
C ALA A 28 -8.61 -6.30 12.45
N GLU A 29 -7.62 -6.95 11.84
CA GLU A 29 -7.66 -8.36 11.41
C GLU A 29 -7.39 -9.35 12.57
N SER A 30 -7.37 -8.88 13.83
CA SER A 30 -7.03 -9.68 15.02
C SER A 30 -5.64 -10.33 14.96
N MET A 31 -4.71 -9.74 14.22
CA MET A 31 -3.33 -10.21 14.07
C MET A 31 -2.35 -9.23 14.71
N THR A 32 -1.38 -9.75 15.46
CA THR A 32 -0.27 -8.94 15.95
C THR A 32 0.81 -8.80 14.87
N LEU A 33 1.59 -7.71 14.95
CA LEU A 33 2.72 -7.52 14.06
C LEU A 33 3.76 -8.66 14.22
N GLU A 34 3.95 -9.17 15.44
CA GLU A 34 4.83 -10.32 15.69
C GLU A 34 4.30 -11.62 15.06
N ALA A 35 3.01 -11.92 15.18
CA ALA A 35 2.40 -13.08 14.53
C ALA A 35 2.55 -13.00 13.01
N THR A 36 2.40 -11.80 12.45
CA THR A 36 2.61 -11.52 11.03
C THR A 36 4.05 -11.83 10.61
N HIS A 37 5.04 -11.38 11.38
CA HIS A 37 6.43 -11.70 11.14
C HIS A 37 6.70 -13.20 11.20
N ARG A 38 6.20 -13.90 12.22
CA ARG A 38 6.33 -15.37 12.34
C ARG A 38 5.79 -16.11 11.11
N LEU A 39 4.66 -15.66 10.56
CA LEU A 39 4.09 -16.24 9.34
C LEU A 39 4.98 -16.02 8.11
N ILE A 40 5.58 -14.84 7.96
CA ILE A 40 6.49 -14.54 6.85
C ILE A 40 7.80 -15.30 7.00
N ASP A 41 8.33 -15.39 8.22
CA ASP A 41 9.55 -16.15 8.53
C ASP A 41 9.37 -17.66 8.27
N GLY A 42 8.19 -18.20 8.57
CA GLY A 42 7.83 -19.59 8.26
C GLY A 42 7.65 -19.87 6.77
N ASP A 43 7.40 -18.86 5.95
CA ASP A 43 7.17 -19.00 4.51
C ASP A 43 8.39 -18.63 3.66
N LYS A 44 9.15 -19.67 3.29
CA LYS A 44 10.29 -19.51 2.39
C LYS A 44 9.89 -19.18 0.94
N THR A 45 8.62 -19.32 0.57
CA THR A 45 8.16 -19.07 -0.80
C THR A 45 7.82 -17.60 -1.08
N GLY A 46 7.68 -16.78 -0.02
CA GLY A 46 7.26 -15.38 -0.10
C GLY A 46 5.78 -15.17 -0.43
N LYS A 47 4.98 -16.25 -0.58
CA LYS A 47 3.53 -16.18 -0.79
C LYS A 47 2.82 -15.45 0.34
N VAL A 48 3.22 -15.68 1.58
CA VAL A 48 2.64 -15.02 2.77
C VAL A 48 2.92 -13.52 2.72
N LEU A 49 4.16 -13.13 2.42
CA LEU A 49 4.54 -11.72 2.20
C LEU A 49 3.66 -11.06 1.13
N ARG A 50 3.45 -11.75 -0.01
CA ARG A 50 2.57 -11.27 -1.08
C ARG A 50 1.13 -11.10 -0.62
N ILE A 51 0.56 -12.10 0.06
CA ILE A 51 -0.85 -12.07 0.51
C ILE A 51 -1.09 -10.93 1.51
N ILE A 52 -0.18 -10.74 2.46
CA ILE A 52 -0.28 -9.65 3.44
C ILE A 52 -0.27 -8.29 2.74
N LEU A 53 0.63 -8.09 1.77
CA LEU A 53 0.71 -6.84 1.02
C LEU A 53 -0.53 -6.61 0.14
N ASP A 54 -1.06 -7.65 -0.48
CA ASP A 54 -2.28 -7.57 -1.28
C ASP A 54 -3.51 -7.17 -0.45
N LYS A 55 -3.70 -7.84 0.70
CA LYS A 55 -4.81 -7.52 1.62
C LYS A 55 -4.69 -6.12 2.20
N TYR A 56 -3.47 -5.70 2.56
CA TYR A 56 -3.24 -4.34 3.04
C TYR A 56 -3.58 -3.30 1.96
N ALA A 57 -3.18 -3.55 0.72
CA ALA A 57 -3.53 -2.67 -0.39
C ALA A 57 -5.04 -2.61 -0.65
N TYR A 58 -5.74 -3.74 -0.50
CA TYR A 58 -7.20 -3.78 -0.54
C TYR A 58 -7.84 -2.95 0.56
N SER A 59 -7.38 -3.09 1.81
CA SER A 59 -7.86 -2.28 2.94
C SER A 59 -7.65 -0.78 2.71
N LEU A 60 -6.51 -0.37 2.13
CA LEU A 60 -6.24 1.03 1.78
C LEU A 60 -7.16 1.57 0.67
N ALA A 61 -7.64 0.71 -0.23
CA ALA A 61 -8.54 1.10 -1.31
C ALA A 61 -10.01 1.14 -0.85
N THR A 62 -10.38 0.26 0.07
CA THR A 62 -11.77 0.12 0.55
C THR A 62 -12.06 0.88 1.84
N SER A 63 -11.05 1.41 2.52
CA SER A 63 -11.26 2.24 3.72
C SER A 63 -12.24 3.38 3.41
N ALA A 64 -13.34 3.41 4.16
CA ALA A 64 -14.46 4.34 3.98
C ALA A 64 -14.08 5.82 4.12
N ASP A 65 -12.88 6.11 4.61
CA ASP A 65 -12.20 7.40 4.55
C ASP A 65 -11.80 7.75 3.10
N LYS A 66 -12.82 7.97 2.25
CA LYS A 66 -12.72 8.39 0.85
C LYS A 66 -12.04 9.76 0.66
N VAL A 67 -11.62 10.39 1.76
CA VAL A 67 -10.85 11.65 1.79
C VAL A 67 -9.34 11.40 1.67
N ARG A 68 -8.90 10.13 1.66
CA ARG A 68 -7.49 9.83 1.50
C ARG A 68 -7.09 9.95 0.05
N ALA A 69 -6.25 10.95 -0.26
CA ALA A 69 -5.74 11.13 -1.61
C ALA A 69 -5.03 9.85 -2.07
N THR A 70 -5.30 9.41 -3.31
CA THR A 70 -4.62 8.31 -4.00
C THR A 70 -3.11 8.26 -3.77
N ASN A 71 -2.48 9.44 -3.80
CA ASN A 71 -1.05 9.58 -3.59
C ASN A 71 -0.62 9.12 -2.19
N THR A 72 -1.46 9.35 -1.18
CA THR A 72 -1.24 8.91 0.21
C THR A 72 -1.41 7.39 0.34
N CYS A 73 -2.39 6.78 -0.31
CA CYS A 73 -2.55 5.32 -0.30
C CYS A 73 -1.37 4.62 -0.97
N LEU A 74 -0.95 5.11 -2.14
CA LEU A 74 0.24 4.60 -2.84
C LEU A 74 1.51 4.79 -2.02
N ALA A 75 1.67 5.94 -1.34
CA ALA A 75 2.79 6.18 -0.45
C ALA A 75 2.81 5.21 0.74
N TYR A 76 1.66 4.90 1.34
CA TYR A 76 1.60 3.97 2.48
C TYR A 76 1.92 2.55 2.06
N TYR A 77 1.31 2.07 0.98
CA TYR A 77 1.64 0.77 0.41
C TYR A 77 3.13 0.70 0.04
N GLY A 78 3.66 1.71 -0.65
CA GLY A 78 5.06 1.76 -1.06
C GLY A 78 6.04 1.68 0.12
N ASN A 79 5.77 2.44 1.20
CA ASN A 79 6.59 2.41 2.40
C ASN A 79 6.55 1.06 3.13
N VAL A 80 5.38 0.44 3.27
CA VAL A 80 5.21 -0.87 3.94
C VAL A 80 5.83 -1.98 3.11
N LYS A 81 5.61 -1.97 1.78
CA LYS A 81 6.24 -2.91 0.85
C LYS A 81 7.76 -2.85 0.96
N ASN A 82 8.34 -1.66 0.89
CA ASN A 82 9.81 -1.52 0.97
C ASN A 82 10.30 -2.00 2.34
N TRP A 83 9.62 -1.62 3.43
CA TRP A 83 9.99 -2.07 4.77
C TRP A 83 9.98 -3.60 4.92
N LEU A 84 8.94 -4.28 4.41
CA LEU A 84 8.87 -5.74 4.49
C LEU A 84 9.88 -6.43 3.55
N VAL A 85 10.12 -5.89 2.35
CA VAL A 85 11.12 -6.44 1.41
C VAL A 85 12.54 -6.23 1.95
N ASP A 86 12.83 -5.11 2.61
CA ASP A 86 14.11 -4.88 3.26
C ASP A 86 14.35 -5.85 4.44
N LYS A 87 13.28 -6.21 5.17
CA LYS A 87 13.34 -7.20 6.25
C LYS A 87 13.43 -8.64 5.73
N TYR A 88 12.82 -8.93 4.59
CA TYR A 88 12.71 -10.26 3.99
C TYR A 88 13.22 -10.25 2.53
N PRO A 89 14.52 -10.02 2.30
CA PRO A 89 15.06 -9.81 0.96
C PRO A 89 14.91 -11.04 0.06
N LEU A 90 15.02 -12.25 0.62
CA LEU A 90 14.88 -13.50 -0.13
C LEU A 90 13.44 -13.72 -0.60
N GLN A 91 12.48 -13.65 0.32
CA GLN A 91 11.05 -13.74 0.01
C GLN A 91 10.63 -12.62 -0.95
N GLY A 92 11.10 -11.39 -0.73
CA GLY A 92 10.82 -10.24 -1.56
C GLY A 92 11.33 -10.41 -3.00
N ALA A 93 12.50 -11.01 -3.20
CA ALA A 93 13.02 -11.32 -4.53
C ALA A 93 12.14 -12.35 -5.26
N LEU A 94 11.66 -13.38 -4.56
CA LEU A 94 10.80 -14.43 -5.13
C LEU A 94 9.45 -13.89 -5.63
N VAL A 95 8.84 -12.96 -4.89
CA VAL A 95 7.52 -12.42 -5.25
C VAL A 95 7.58 -11.05 -5.93
N LYS A 96 8.76 -10.56 -6.30
CA LYS A 96 8.98 -9.20 -6.86
C LYS A 96 8.05 -8.87 -8.02
N SER A 97 7.94 -9.77 -9.00
CA SER A 97 7.07 -9.58 -10.18
C SER A 97 5.59 -9.53 -9.81
N GLN A 98 5.18 -10.30 -8.80
CA GLN A 98 3.81 -10.34 -8.29
C GLN A 98 3.49 -9.06 -7.50
N LEU A 99 4.40 -8.59 -6.64
CA LEU A 99 4.25 -7.33 -5.91
C LEU A 99 4.15 -6.14 -6.85
N GLN A 100 4.89 -6.16 -7.97
CA GLN A 100 4.78 -5.13 -9.01
C GLN A 100 3.40 -5.18 -9.70
N LYS A 101 2.89 -6.37 -10.03
CA LYS A 101 1.55 -6.52 -10.63
C LYS A 101 0.46 -6.01 -9.68
N ILE A 102 0.55 -6.37 -8.40
CA ILE A 102 -0.33 -5.88 -7.33
C ILE A 102 -0.30 -4.34 -7.33
N TYR A 103 0.89 -3.74 -7.24
CA TYR A 103 1.03 -2.28 -7.26
C TYR A 103 0.39 -1.62 -8.50
N GLN A 104 0.62 -2.16 -9.70
CA GLN A 104 0.04 -1.63 -10.95
C GLN A 104 -1.48 -1.78 -11.02
N GLY A 105 -2.01 -2.91 -10.53
CA GLY A 105 -3.45 -3.12 -10.39
C GLY A 105 -4.07 -2.09 -9.46
N TRP A 106 -3.44 -1.82 -8.32
CA TRP A 106 -3.89 -0.80 -7.37
C TRP A 106 -3.82 0.61 -7.92
N VAL A 107 -2.74 0.98 -8.61
CA VAL A 107 -2.66 2.27 -9.31
C VAL A 107 -3.84 2.42 -10.27
N SER A 108 -4.18 1.37 -11.01
CA SER A 108 -5.28 1.39 -11.97
C SER A 108 -6.65 1.52 -11.31
N ILE A 109 -6.92 0.76 -10.23
CA ILE A 109 -8.17 0.84 -9.46
C ILE A 109 -8.34 2.24 -8.87
N VAL A 110 -7.30 2.76 -8.22
CA VAL A 110 -7.38 4.05 -7.53
C VAL A 110 -7.45 5.23 -8.52
N VAL A 111 -6.79 5.15 -9.69
CA VAL A 111 -6.93 6.14 -10.78
C VAL A 111 -8.33 6.07 -11.41
N THR A 112 -8.91 4.88 -11.54
CA THR A 112 -10.25 4.70 -12.11
C THR A 112 -11.35 5.21 -11.17
N GLU A 113 -11.23 4.96 -9.87
CA GLU A 113 -12.14 5.49 -8.84
C GLU A 113 -12.17 7.03 -8.87
N ARG A 114 -11.01 7.69 -9.09
CA ARG A 114 -10.95 9.14 -9.31
C ARG A 114 -11.81 9.59 -10.50
N ARG A 115 -11.73 8.91 -11.65
CA ARG A 115 -12.52 9.28 -12.84
C ARG A 115 -14.04 9.17 -12.58
N SER A 116 -14.45 8.16 -11.83
CA SER A 116 -15.85 7.94 -11.45
C SER A 116 -16.35 8.98 -10.44
N ALA A 117 -15.52 9.35 -9.45
CA ALA A 117 -15.86 10.37 -8.45
C ALA A 117 -15.91 11.79 -9.05
N THR A 118 -15.00 12.13 -9.97
CA THR A 118 -15.02 13.45 -10.66
C THR A 118 -16.21 13.58 -11.61
N ARG A 119 -16.64 12.49 -12.27
CA ARG A 119 -17.87 12.48 -13.10
C ARG A 119 -19.15 12.71 -12.30
N ARG A 120 -19.20 12.26 -11.03
CA ARG A 120 -20.35 12.50 -10.15
C ARG A 120 -20.40 13.93 -9.59
N LYS A 121 -19.26 14.62 -9.46
CA LYS A 121 -19.20 16.00 -8.94
C LYS A 121 -19.41 17.09 -10.00
N HIS A 122 -19.23 16.79 -11.28
CA HIS A 122 -19.64 17.65 -12.39
C HIS A 122 -20.52 16.89 -13.38
N PRO A 123 -21.84 16.76 -13.12
CA PRO A 123 -22.76 16.42 -14.19
C PRO A 123 -22.64 17.53 -15.25
N ARG A 124 -22.25 17.17 -16.48
CA ARG A 124 -22.38 18.08 -17.61
C ARG A 124 -23.84 18.49 -17.66
N ALA A 125 -24.11 19.78 -17.46
CA ALA A 125 -25.37 20.38 -17.86
C ALA A 125 -25.49 20.15 -19.38
N LEU A 126 -26.18 19.08 -19.77
CA LEU A 126 -26.64 18.95 -21.14
C LEU A 126 -27.73 19.99 -21.29
N ASN A 127 -27.36 21.06 -21.99
CA ASN A 127 -28.27 22.07 -22.51
C ASN A 127 -29.47 21.37 -23.17
N LYS A 128 -30.66 21.62 -22.63
CA LYS A 128 -31.90 21.43 -23.35
C LYS A 128 -32.09 22.67 -24.23
N THR A 129 -32.00 22.49 -25.54
CA THR A 129 -32.71 23.32 -26.51
C THR A 129 -33.16 22.41 -27.63
#